data_AF-A0A2G7FQP3-F1
#
_entry.id   AF-A0A2G7FQP3-F1
#
_cell.length_a   1.000
_cell.length_b   1.000
_cell.length_c   1.000
_cell.angle_alpha   90.00
_cell.angle_beta   90.00
_cell.angle_gamma   90.00
#
_symmetry.space_group_name_H-M   'P 1'
#
loop_
_entity.id
_entity.type
_entity.pdbx_description
1 polymer ?
#
loop_
_entity_poly.entity_id
_entity_poly.type
_entity_poly.pdbx_seq_one_letter_code
_entity_poly.pdbx_strand_id
1 'polypeptide(L)'
;MRQLTEQETKTLFEKLANYTGRSLNNLITTSDDPNDRYVFRLHGNRVYYMKLSLANLSTAIPRANLLSLGTCIGKFTKSGQFRLHITALDVIAPHARYKVWIKQNGEMPFLYGGNVVKAHVNRWSDDCPEHAGVVVFNSNDTPLGFGVTARSTAEARKLEPTAITVFRQGDIGEYLREARLHPTMPPYSGLQRQQIAQFMNFTQAKDAVAAKFLKASRWNVEEAIDAFFQSPQGAGGATSSINKIFDNYRDSPDDNPDGIGIEGAMKFLGDIQVQLDEVTCLGVAELLKSPSMGEFTREGFLNGWRAVGCDSVDKMIAHADNLRSRIPTQPDLFRRVYRYTFPLCRMQGQRNLQFEIAAEQWKLFFTPDKGGVQWETETTPWLDWWIEFMEERGKKPVNKDLWEQVEVFMRKTLDDERFGWWSADGAWPGALDDFVVWVQKKRGDNMEVE
;
A
#
# COMPACT_ATOMS: atom_id res chain seq x y z
N MET A 1 -5.37 23.48 26.71
CA MET A 1 -4.38 22.44 26.34
C MET A 1 -3.68 21.92 27.59
N ARG A 2 -3.09 20.72 27.61
CA ARG A 2 -2.37 20.20 28.80
C ARG A 2 -0.86 20.28 28.67
N GLN A 3 -0.16 20.28 29.81
CA GLN A 3 1.29 20.07 29.84
C GLN A 3 1.62 18.63 29.41
N LEU A 4 2.80 18.42 28.83
CA LEU A 4 3.31 17.09 28.53
C LEU A 4 3.67 16.39 29.85
N THR A 5 3.50 15.06 29.89
CA THR A 5 4.05 14.26 30.99
C THR A 5 5.58 14.23 30.91
N GLU A 6 6.24 13.78 31.97
CA GLU A 6 7.71 13.63 31.98
C GLU A 6 8.19 12.71 30.85
N GLN A 7 7.51 11.56 30.67
CA GLN A 7 7.82 10.62 29.59
C GLN A 7 7.62 11.23 28.20
N GLU A 8 6.50 11.92 27.96
CA GLU A 8 6.23 12.60 26.69
C GLU A 8 7.26 13.71 26.42
N THR A 9 7.63 14.46 27.45
CA THR A 9 8.64 15.52 27.38
C THR A 9 10.00 14.95 26.98
N LYS A 10 10.40 13.84 27.60
CA LYS A 10 11.63 13.12 27.26
C LYS A 10 11.61 12.65 25.80
N THR A 11 10.55 11.97 25.36
CA THR A 11 10.43 11.48 23.98
C THR A 11 10.44 12.63 22.96
N LEU A 12 9.75 13.73 23.24
CA LEU A 12 9.76 14.93 22.40
C LEU A 12 11.18 15.50 22.29
N PHE A 13 11.86 15.72 23.41
CA PHE A 13 13.18 16.33 23.41
C PHE A 13 14.26 15.44 22.84
N GLU A 14 14.21 14.13 23.05
CA GLU A 14 15.07 13.17 22.35
C GLU A 14 14.90 13.29 20.83
N LYS A 15 13.64 13.40 20.35
CA LYS A 15 13.37 13.56 18.92
C LYS A 15 13.88 14.89 18.36
N LEU A 16 13.73 16.00 19.10
CA LEU A 16 14.21 17.31 18.68
C LEU A 16 15.74 17.42 18.74
N ALA A 17 16.36 16.85 19.78
CA ALA A 17 17.80 16.81 19.96
C ALA A 17 18.52 16.09 18.79
N ASN A 18 17.86 15.11 18.16
CA ASN A 18 18.39 14.46 16.95
C ASN A 18 18.63 15.44 15.79
N TYR A 19 17.94 16.59 15.75
CA TYR A 19 18.10 17.61 14.72
C TYR A 19 18.88 18.84 15.22
N THR A 20 18.70 19.25 16.47
CA THR A 20 19.29 20.50 17.00
C THR A 20 20.54 20.30 17.85
N GLY A 21 20.78 19.08 18.34
CA GLY A 21 21.87 18.81 19.27
C GLY A 21 21.79 19.68 20.53
N ARG A 22 22.90 20.33 20.89
CA ARG A 22 22.98 21.22 22.08
C ARG A 22 22.16 22.50 21.93
N SER A 23 21.88 22.93 20.69
CA SER A 23 21.07 24.12 20.41
C SER A 23 19.59 23.95 20.72
N LEU A 24 19.16 22.75 21.17
CA LEU A 24 17.82 22.51 21.70
C LEU A 24 17.44 23.50 22.81
N ASN A 25 18.39 23.88 23.65
CA ASN A 25 18.15 24.80 24.77
C ASN A 25 17.59 26.14 24.30
N ASN A 26 18.01 26.61 23.11
CA ASN A 26 17.55 27.88 22.56
C ASN A 26 16.03 27.86 22.32
N LEU A 27 15.44 26.72 21.94
CA LEU A 27 13.99 26.59 21.77
C LEU A 27 13.20 26.79 23.08
N ILE A 28 13.86 26.68 24.24
CA ILE A 28 13.23 26.79 25.55
C ILE A 28 13.52 28.18 26.16
N THR A 29 14.63 28.82 25.77
CA THR A 29 15.15 30.04 26.41
C THR A 29 14.97 31.33 25.62
N THR A 30 14.70 31.29 24.31
CA THR A 30 14.54 32.52 23.50
C THR A 30 13.12 33.06 23.59
N SER A 31 12.87 33.96 24.54
CA SER A 31 11.79 34.94 24.44
C SER A 31 12.39 36.33 24.57
N ASP A 32 12.02 37.24 23.68
CA ASP A 32 12.41 38.65 23.75
C ASP A 32 11.81 39.37 24.98
N ASP A 33 10.77 38.77 25.56
CA ASP A 33 10.13 39.21 26.80
C ASP A 33 10.65 38.35 27.98
N PRO A 34 11.35 38.95 28.98
CA PRO A 34 11.81 38.24 30.17
C PRO A 34 10.70 37.57 30.99
N ASN A 35 9.44 38.04 30.84
CA ASN A 35 8.29 37.54 31.58
C ASN A 35 7.50 36.46 30.83
N ASP A 36 7.84 36.19 29.58
CA ASP A 36 7.19 35.17 28.76
C ASP A 36 8.22 34.16 28.28
N ARG A 37 7.79 32.92 28.06
CA ARG A 37 8.68 31.86 27.58
C ARG A 37 7.94 30.94 26.65
N TYR A 38 8.67 30.32 25.74
CA TYR A 38 8.07 29.30 24.91
C TYR A 38 7.87 28.00 25.70
N VAL A 39 6.74 27.35 25.43
CA VAL A 39 6.33 26.11 26.06
C VAL A 39 5.74 25.16 25.04
N PHE A 40 5.85 23.87 25.35
CA PHE A 40 5.17 22.82 24.62
C PHE A 40 3.87 22.44 25.33
N ARG A 41 2.78 22.30 24.57
CA ARG A 41 1.46 21.92 25.08
C ARG A 41 0.86 20.82 24.21
N LEU A 42 0.25 19.83 24.84
CA LEU A 42 -0.46 18.76 24.17
C LEU A 42 -1.95 19.10 24.03
N HIS A 43 -2.48 18.91 22.83
CA HIS A 43 -3.92 18.90 22.58
C HIS A 43 -4.26 17.76 21.60
N GLY A 44 -5.21 16.92 22.01
CA GLY A 44 -5.42 15.62 21.36
C GLY A 44 -4.15 14.77 21.46
N ASN A 45 -3.58 14.41 20.31
CA ASN A 45 -2.29 13.75 20.17
C ASN A 45 -1.20 14.66 19.58
N ARG A 46 -1.47 15.95 19.38
CA ARG A 46 -0.55 16.92 18.76
C ARG A 46 0.13 17.79 19.82
N VAL A 47 1.40 18.07 19.60
CA VAL A 47 2.21 18.96 20.43
C VAL A 47 2.38 20.30 19.73
N TYR A 48 2.03 21.37 20.43
CA TYR A 48 2.11 22.74 19.96
C TYR A 48 3.18 23.51 20.73
N TYR A 49 3.91 24.36 20.01
CA TYR A 49 4.92 25.28 20.51
C TYR A 49 4.39 26.71 20.45
N MET A 50 4.38 27.39 21.60
CA MET A 50 3.83 28.74 21.74
C MET A 50 4.37 29.44 22.99
N LYS A 51 4.14 30.74 23.10
CA LYS A 51 4.38 31.50 24.32
C LYS A 51 3.47 31.05 25.47
N LEU A 52 3.97 31.11 26.71
CA LEU A 52 3.24 30.71 27.91
C LEU A 52 1.99 31.59 28.12
N SER A 53 2.09 32.88 27.83
CA SER A 53 0.94 33.81 27.84
C SER A 53 -0.22 33.30 26.96
N LEU A 54 0.08 32.89 25.72
CA LEU A 54 -0.91 32.33 24.79
C LEU A 54 -1.48 31.01 25.30
N ALA A 55 -0.62 30.13 25.84
CA ALA A 55 -1.08 28.88 26.42
C ALA A 55 -2.06 29.11 27.59
N ASN A 56 -1.85 30.15 28.40
CA ASN A 56 -2.74 30.51 29.50
C ASN A 56 -4.08 31.07 28.99
N LEU A 57 -4.07 31.94 27.98
CA LEU A 57 -5.30 32.44 27.36
C LEU A 57 -6.14 31.31 26.74
N SER A 58 -5.49 30.25 26.25
CA SER A 58 -6.19 29.08 25.69
C SER A 58 -7.11 28.37 26.68
N THR A 59 -6.91 28.58 28.00
CA THR A 59 -7.74 27.95 29.04
C THR A 59 -9.15 28.52 29.09
N ALA A 60 -9.38 29.71 28.52
CA ALA A 60 -10.70 30.31 28.39
C ALA A 60 -11.59 29.64 27.31
N ILE A 61 -11.00 28.79 26.45
CA ILE A 61 -11.73 28.08 25.39
C ILE A 61 -11.90 26.61 25.79
N PRO A 62 -13.15 26.08 25.82
CA PRO A 62 -13.39 24.66 26.09
C PRO A 62 -12.59 23.76 25.13
N ARG A 63 -12.07 22.64 25.65
CA ARG A 63 -11.17 21.74 24.91
C ARG A 63 -11.77 21.24 23.58
N ALA A 64 -13.08 21.00 23.54
CA ALA A 64 -13.80 20.55 22.34
C ALA A 64 -13.85 21.61 21.22
N ASN A 65 -13.76 22.89 21.58
CA ASN A 65 -13.88 24.01 20.64
C ASN A 65 -12.51 24.57 20.23
N LEU A 66 -11.43 24.18 20.92
CA LEU A 66 -10.08 24.61 20.61
C LEU A 66 -9.49 23.76 19.47
N LEU A 67 -9.40 24.33 18.26
CA LEU A 67 -8.90 23.63 17.06
C LEU A 67 -7.37 23.56 16.98
N SER A 68 -6.69 24.69 17.15
CA SER A 68 -5.23 24.82 17.08
C SER A 68 -4.81 26.09 17.82
N LEU A 69 -3.58 26.10 18.34
CA LEU A 69 -2.96 27.29 18.91
C LEU A 69 -1.45 27.16 18.79
N GLY A 70 -0.77 28.21 18.33
CA GLY A 70 0.67 28.18 18.08
C GLY A 70 1.09 27.24 16.95
N THR A 71 2.36 26.86 16.96
CA THR A 71 2.98 26.06 15.89
C THR A 71 2.92 24.58 16.25
N CYS A 72 2.24 23.76 15.46
CA CYS A 72 2.24 22.31 15.66
C CYS A 72 3.64 21.75 15.36
N ILE A 73 4.32 21.17 16.34
CA ILE A 73 5.65 20.58 16.15
C ILE A 73 5.55 19.13 15.67
N GLY A 74 4.47 18.45 16.03
CA GLY A 74 4.29 17.05 15.66
C GLY A 74 3.20 16.37 16.46
N LYS A 75 3.16 15.04 16.38
CA LYS A 75 2.16 14.23 17.07
C LYS A 75 2.76 12.95 17.65
N PHE A 76 2.15 12.48 18.74
CA PHE A 76 2.40 11.15 19.28
C PHE A 76 1.58 10.09 18.52
N THR A 77 2.21 8.96 18.21
CA THR A 77 1.54 7.77 17.68
C THR A 77 0.83 7.01 18.80
N LYS A 78 -0.05 6.06 18.42
CA LYS A 78 -0.67 5.14 19.39
C LYS A 78 0.37 4.31 20.17
N SER A 79 1.56 4.10 19.58
CA SER A 79 2.70 3.41 20.20
C SER A 79 3.60 4.32 21.04
N GLY A 80 3.26 5.59 21.23
CA GLY A 80 4.02 6.53 22.06
C GLY A 80 5.25 7.17 21.39
N GLN A 81 5.51 6.90 20.11
CA GLN A 81 6.60 7.55 19.37
C GLN A 81 6.20 8.94 18.90
N PHE A 82 7.16 9.87 18.87
CA PHE A 82 6.92 11.24 18.39
C PHE A 82 7.31 11.41 16.91
N ARG A 83 6.36 11.89 16.09
CA ARG A 83 6.55 12.21 14.67
C ARG A 83 6.51 13.72 14.45
N LEU A 84 7.57 14.26 13.86
CA LEU A 84 7.65 15.68 13.49
C LEU A 84 6.74 15.98 12.30
N HIS A 85 6.10 17.14 12.35
CA HIS A 85 5.34 17.71 11.24
C HIS A 85 6.18 18.77 10.51
N ILE A 86 5.87 19.03 9.23
CA ILE A 86 6.56 20.04 8.44
C ILE A 86 6.43 21.46 9.04
N THR A 87 5.35 21.72 9.77
CA THR A 87 5.13 22.97 10.50
C THR A 87 6.17 23.24 11.59
N ALA A 88 6.93 22.23 12.02
CA ALA A 88 8.05 22.42 12.93
C ALA A 88 9.31 23.01 12.27
N LEU A 89 9.34 23.08 10.94
CA LEU A 89 10.53 23.38 10.16
C LEU A 89 11.09 24.77 10.48
N ASP A 90 10.23 25.79 10.53
CA ASP A 90 10.67 27.17 10.84
C ASP A 90 11.20 27.32 12.26
N VAL A 91 10.73 26.47 13.18
CA VAL A 91 11.19 26.44 14.57
C VAL A 91 12.53 25.70 14.67
N ILE A 92 12.71 24.60 13.94
CA ILE A 92 13.88 23.72 14.09
C ILE A 92 15.05 24.13 13.17
N ALA A 93 14.78 24.57 11.94
CA ALA A 93 15.78 24.88 10.92
C ALA A 93 16.85 25.89 11.36
N PRO A 94 16.53 26.97 12.10
CA PRO A 94 17.54 27.91 12.60
C PRO A 94 18.54 27.27 13.57
N HIS A 95 18.13 26.21 14.27
CA HIS A 95 18.92 25.52 15.29
C HIS A 95 19.45 24.16 14.81
N ALA A 96 19.28 23.83 13.53
CA ALA A 96 19.67 22.54 12.99
C ALA A 96 21.19 22.36 13.06
N ARG A 97 21.61 21.27 13.73
CA ARG A 97 23.02 20.89 13.88
C ARG A 97 23.64 20.52 12.54
N TYR A 98 22.90 19.75 11.73
CA TYR A 98 23.34 19.29 10.43
C TYR A 98 22.34 19.68 9.34
N LYS A 99 22.86 20.11 8.21
CA LYS A 99 22.09 20.66 7.10
C LYS A 99 22.58 20.04 5.78
N VAL A 100 21.65 19.79 4.87
CA VAL A 100 21.93 19.31 3.52
C VAL A 100 21.27 20.24 2.53
N TRP A 101 22.06 20.87 1.67
CA TRP A 101 21.56 21.71 0.60
C TRP A 101 21.44 20.89 -0.68
N ILE A 102 20.27 20.94 -1.30
CA ILE A 102 20.01 20.26 -2.57
C ILE A 102 19.97 21.26 -3.73
N LYS A 103 20.35 20.75 -4.90
CA LYS A 103 20.26 21.44 -6.18
C LYS A 103 18.79 21.53 -6.61
N GLN A 104 18.50 22.46 -7.52
CA GLN A 104 17.15 22.70 -8.05
C GLN A 104 16.49 21.43 -8.63
N ASN A 105 17.25 20.56 -9.29
CA ASN A 105 16.75 19.30 -9.82
C ASN A 105 16.32 18.27 -8.75
N GLY A 106 16.77 18.43 -7.51
CA GLY A 106 16.40 17.60 -6.36
C GLY A 106 15.23 18.12 -5.54
N GLU A 107 14.86 19.41 -5.69
CA GLU A 107 13.82 20.05 -4.89
C GLU A 107 12.45 19.41 -5.09
N MET A 108 11.98 19.34 -6.34
CA MET A 108 10.67 18.76 -6.65
C MET A 108 10.59 17.28 -6.27
N PRO A 109 11.57 16.41 -6.61
CA PRO A 109 11.59 15.02 -6.13
C PRO A 109 11.46 14.92 -4.61
N PHE A 110 12.18 15.74 -3.84
CA PHE A 110 12.12 15.73 -2.38
C PHE A 110 10.75 16.19 -1.84
N LEU A 111 10.21 17.30 -2.37
CA LEU A 111 8.91 17.84 -1.98
C LEU A 111 7.73 16.90 -2.34
N TYR A 112 7.88 16.03 -3.34
CA TYR A 112 6.89 15.00 -3.66
C TYR A 112 7.06 13.70 -2.87
N GLY A 113 7.94 13.69 -1.87
CA GLY A 113 8.16 12.53 -1.02
C GLY A 113 9.18 11.55 -1.58
N GLY A 114 10.12 12.01 -2.41
CA GLY A 114 11.33 11.28 -2.77
C GLY A 114 12.41 11.40 -1.68
N ASN A 115 13.37 10.48 -1.69
CA ASN A 115 14.60 10.61 -0.90
C ASN A 115 15.62 11.50 -1.63
N VAL A 116 16.60 12.04 -0.91
CA VAL A 116 17.70 12.78 -1.54
C VAL A 116 18.74 11.77 -2.01
N VAL A 117 19.01 11.76 -3.31
CA VAL A 117 20.11 11.00 -3.91
C VAL A 117 21.35 11.87 -4.08
N LYS A 118 22.51 11.24 -4.23
CA LYS A 118 23.80 11.93 -4.36
C LYS A 118 23.81 13.01 -5.44
N ALA A 119 23.19 12.76 -6.60
CA ALA A 119 23.09 13.72 -7.70
C ALA A 119 22.38 15.03 -7.30
N HIS A 120 21.45 14.97 -6.35
CA HIS A 120 20.70 16.11 -5.85
C HIS A 120 21.49 16.95 -4.85
N VAL A 121 22.52 16.39 -4.19
CA VAL A 121 23.25 17.10 -3.15
C VAL A 121 24.10 18.21 -3.78
N ASN A 122 23.93 19.44 -3.29
CA ASN A 122 24.77 20.59 -3.61
C ASN A 122 25.93 20.65 -2.61
N ARG A 123 25.62 20.91 -1.34
CA ARG A 123 26.57 20.93 -0.22
C ARG A 123 25.91 20.34 1.02
N TRP A 124 26.70 20.03 2.02
CA TRP A 124 26.26 19.30 3.21
C TRP A 124 27.16 19.71 4.38
N SER A 125 26.68 19.65 5.63
CA SER A 125 27.49 19.98 6.82
C SER A 125 28.64 19.00 7.04
N ASP A 126 29.87 19.49 7.21
CA ASP A 126 31.03 18.63 7.49
C ASP A 126 30.83 17.76 8.74
N ASP A 127 31.46 16.58 8.73
CA ASP A 127 31.46 15.58 9.82
C ASP A 127 30.06 15.13 10.31
N CYS A 128 29.04 15.28 9.47
CA CYS A 128 27.75 14.67 9.74
C CYS A 128 27.85 13.13 9.67
N PRO A 129 27.44 12.40 10.73
CA PRO A 129 27.55 10.96 10.79
C PRO A 129 26.39 10.27 10.05
N GLU A 130 26.47 8.96 9.86
CA GLU A 130 25.35 8.14 9.39
C GLU A 130 24.21 8.14 10.43
N HIS A 131 22.97 8.05 9.97
CA HIS A 131 21.75 8.04 10.78
C HIS A 131 21.51 9.29 11.66
N ALA A 132 22.13 10.42 11.32
CA ALA A 132 21.87 11.70 11.97
C ALA A 132 20.65 12.41 11.39
N GLY A 133 19.90 13.12 12.24
CA GLY A 133 18.86 14.04 11.81
C GLY A 133 19.47 15.26 11.11
N VAL A 134 18.94 15.58 9.93
CA VAL A 134 19.35 16.73 9.11
C VAL A 134 18.13 17.56 8.71
N VAL A 135 18.34 18.85 8.50
CA VAL A 135 17.37 19.70 7.82
C VAL A 135 17.83 19.90 6.38
N VAL A 136 16.92 19.66 5.44
CA VAL A 136 17.18 19.78 4.00
C VAL A 136 16.83 21.20 3.57
N PHE A 137 17.72 21.85 2.83
CA PHE A 137 17.58 23.20 2.31
C PHE A 137 17.68 23.19 0.78
N ASN A 138 17.03 24.14 0.11
CA ASN A 138 17.34 24.43 -1.28
C ASN A 138 18.66 25.22 -1.41
N SER A 139 19.05 25.54 -2.63
CA SER A 139 20.28 26.31 -2.88
C SER A 139 20.22 27.78 -2.42
N ASN A 140 19.03 28.29 -2.05
CA ASN A 140 18.79 29.66 -1.57
C ASN A 140 18.59 29.73 -0.05
N ASP A 141 19.11 28.74 0.70
CA ASP A 141 18.99 28.67 2.17
C ASP A 141 17.54 28.65 2.69
N THR A 142 16.57 28.25 1.85
CA THR A 142 15.20 27.99 2.27
C THR A 142 15.07 26.55 2.78
N PRO A 143 14.60 26.33 4.01
CA PRO A 143 14.39 24.98 4.51
C PRO A 143 13.23 24.31 3.78
N LEU A 144 13.42 23.05 3.38
CA LEU A 144 12.46 22.25 2.62
C LEU A 144 11.84 21.11 3.44
N GLY A 145 12.55 20.61 4.46
CA GLY A 145 12.03 19.55 5.32
C GLY A 145 13.10 18.84 6.14
N PHE A 146 12.71 17.72 6.73
CA PHE A 146 13.58 16.91 7.59
C PHE A 146 14.11 15.68 6.85
N GLY A 147 15.28 15.21 7.25
CA GLY A 147 15.86 13.98 6.75
C GLY A 147 16.68 13.26 7.82
N VAL A 148 17.05 12.02 7.50
CA VAL A 148 18.04 11.24 8.24
C VAL A 148 19.11 10.79 7.26
N THR A 149 20.37 11.03 7.57
CA THR A 149 21.48 10.63 6.70
C THR A 149 21.50 9.10 6.52
N ALA A 150 21.68 8.68 5.26
CA ALA A 150 21.82 7.27 4.90
C ALA A 150 23.28 6.81 4.96
N ARG A 151 24.25 7.74 4.92
CA ARG A 151 25.69 7.51 5.04
C ARG A 151 26.34 8.71 5.72
N SER A 152 27.57 8.57 6.21
CA SER A 152 28.35 9.70 6.73
C SER A 152 28.80 10.67 5.62
N THR A 153 29.34 11.83 6.00
CA THR A 153 29.87 12.85 5.08
C THR A 153 30.92 12.27 4.15
N ALA A 154 31.87 11.55 4.75
CA ALA A 154 33.02 11.01 4.07
C ALA A 154 32.63 9.92 3.07
N GLU A 155 31.68 9.07 3.45
CA GLU A 155 31.18 7.98 2.59
C GLU A 155 30.26 8.50 1.50
N ALA A 156 29.38 9.47 1.80
CA ALA A 156 28.48 10.07 0.83
C ALA A 156 29.22 10.73 -0.34
N ARG A 157 30.51 11.09 -0.19
CA ARG A 157 31.36 11.58 -1.28
C ARG A 157 31.76 10.49 -2.29
N LYS A 158 31.78 9.23 -1.87
CA LYS A 158 32.21 8.07 -2.66
C LYS A 158 31.06 7.32 -3.35
N LEU A 159 29.82 7.75 -3.11
CA LEU A 159 28.63 7.09 -3.65
C LEU A 159 28.38 7.45 -5.11
N GLU A 160 27.76 6.52 -5.83
CA GLU A 160 27.23 6.74 -7.17
C GLU A 160 26.11 7.81 -7.18
N PRO A 161 25.90 8.55 -8.30
CA PRO A 161 24.94 9.65 -8.37
C PRO A 161 23.50 9.29 -7.98
N THR A 162 23.07 8.05 -8.23
CA THR A 162 21.72 7.56 -7.94
C THR A 162 21.56 7.04 -6.51
N ALA A 163 22.65 6.88 -5.76
CA ALA A 163 22.60 6.34 -4.40
C ALA A 163 21.92 7.33 -3.44
N ILE A 164 21.11 6.80 -2.52
CA ILE A 164 20.43 7.59 -1.50
C ILE A 164 21.45 8.10 -0.48
N THR A 165 21.46 9.41 -0.24
CA THR A 165 22.30 10.05 0.78
C THR A 165 21.50 10.49 2.01
N VAL A 166 20.21 10.80 1.83
CA VAL A 166 19.32 11.20 2.94
C VAL A 166 17.95 10.57 2.73
N PHE A 167 17.49 9.82 3.73
CA PHE A 167 16.12 9.37 3.83
C PHE A 167 15.24 10.54 4.25
N ARG A 168 14.17 10.80 3.51
CA ARG A 168 13.20 11.84 3.90
C ARG A 168 12.59 11.49 5.25
N GLN A 169 12.32 12.51 6.05
CA GLN A 169 11.67 12.36 7.35
C GLN A 169 10.58 13.41 7.53
N GLY A 170 9.57 13.05 8.32
CA GLY A 170 8.44 13.92 8.56
C GLY A 170 7.53 14.06 7.34
N ASP A 171 6.55 14.92 7.51
CA ASP A 171 5.42 15.02 6.61
C ASP A 171 5.62 16.02 5.46
N ILE A 172 6.65 15.78 4.66
CA ILE A 172 7.11 16.69 3.62
C ILE A 172 6.19 16.57 2.41
N GLY A 173 5.46 17.65 2.11
CA GLY A 173 4.61 17.73 0.95
C GLY A 173 3.33 16.89 1.02
N GLU A 174 2.91 16.34 2.17
CA GLU A 174 1.51 15.90 2.33
C GLU A 174 0.57 17.08 2.17
N TYR A 175 0.89 18.27 2.70
CA TYR A 175 0.15 19.48 2.33
C TYR A 175 0.20 19.79 0.83
N LEU A 176 1.26 19.50 0.07
CA LEU A 176 1.24 19.70 -1.39
C LEU A 176 0.49 18.59 -2.13
N ARG A 177 0.42 17.39 -1.57
CA ARG A 177 -0.34 16.24 -2.08
C ARG A 177 -1.84 16.35 -1.74
N GLU A 178 -2.16 16.98 -0.61
CA GLU A 178 -3.49 17.30 -0.10
C GLU A 178 -3.99 18.67 -0.62
N ALA A 179 -3.17 19.70 -0.71
CA ALA A 179 -3.52 20.98 -1.36
C ALA A 179 -3.59 20.85 -2.89
N ARG A 180 -3.02 19.80 -3.48
CA ARG A 180 -3.38 19.40 -4.86
C ARG A 180 -4.80 18.84 -4.97
N LEU A 181 -5.48 18.54 -3.86
CA LEU A 181 -6.93 18.31 -3.82
C LEU A 181 -7.72 19.63 -3.70
N HIS A 182 -7.07 20.77 -3.41
CA HIS A 182 -7.70 22.10 -3.36
C HIS A 182 -6.76 23.21 -3.89
N PRO A 183 -6.62 23.39 -5.22
CA PRO A 183 -5.96 24.56 -5.76
C PRO A 183 -6.88 25.78 -5.60
N THR A 184 -6.37 26.86 -5.00
CA THR A 184 -6.99 28.19 -4.99
C THR A 184 -7.04 28.75 -6.40
N MET A 185 -8.09 28.37 -7.13
CA MET A 185 -8.54 29.08 -8.31
C MET A 185 -9.29 30.35 -7.86
N PRO A 186 -9.31 31.44 -8.67
CA PRO A 186 -10.15 32.59 -8.39
C PRO A 186 -11.57 32.10 -8.08
N PRO A 187 -12.26 32.67 -7.08
CA PRO A 187 -13.46 32.06 -6.53
C PRO A 187 -14.49 31.90 -7.65
N TYR A 188 -14.82 30.65 -7.95
CA TYR A 188 -15.91 30.33 -8.86
C TYR A 188 -17.19 31.00 -8.37
N SER A 189 -17.90 31.64 -9.30
CA SER A 189 -19.25 32.14 -9.04
C SER A 189 -20.17 30.99 -8.61
N GLY A 190 -21.30 31.30 -7.96
CA GLY A 190 -22.26 30.29 -7.53
C GLY A 190 -22.70 29.36 -8.67
N LEU A 191 -22.90 29.92 -9.87
CA LEU A 191 -23.23 29.17 -11.09
C LEU A 191 -22.09 28.23 -11.52
N GLN A 192 -20.86 28.71 -11.50
CA GLN A 192 -19.69 27.92 -11.87
C GLN A 192 -19.46 26.74 -10.91
N ARG A 193 -19.74 26.91 -9.61
CA ARG A 193 -19.68 25.81 -8.63
C ARG A 193 -20.75 24.76 -8.90
N GLN A 194 -21.97 25.19 -9.27
CA GLN A 194 -23.05 24.28 -9.64
C GLN A 194 -22.69 23.48 -10.90
N GLN A 195 -22.11 24.12 -11.91
CA GLN A 195 -21.66 23.47 -13.14
C GLN A 195 -20.50 22.48 -12.90
N ILE A 196 -19.55 22.83 -12.03
CA ILE A 196 -18.49 21.91 -11.60
C ILE A 196 -19.08 20.71 -10.86
N ALA A 197 -20.01 20.94 -9.91
CA ALA A 197 -20.66 19.86 -9.17
C ALA A 197 -21.46 18.94 -10.11
N GLN A 198 -22.19 19.49 -11.08
CA GLN A 198 -22.90 18.71 -12.09
C GLN A 198 -21.94 17.87 -12.93
N PHE A 199 -20.89 18.48 -13.49
CA PHE A 199 -19.89 17.78 -14.26
C PHE A 199 -19.22 16.66 -13.45
N MET A 200 -18.83 16.93 -12.20
CA MET A 200 -18.22 15.94 -11.31
C MET A 200 -19.16 14.77 -11.02
N ASN A 201 -20.45 15.05 -10.82
CA ASN A 201 -21.44 14.01 -10.58
C ASN A 201 -21.56 13.05 -11.77
N PHE A 202 -21.58 13.60 -13.00
CA PHE A 202 -21.71 12.80 -14.23
C PHE A 202 -20.42 12.09 -14.66
N THR A 203 -19.25 12.65 -14.35
CA THR A 203 -17.96 12.15 -14.86
C THR A 203 -17.09 11.47 -13.80
N GLN A 204 -17.44 11.61 -12.52
CA GLN A 204 -16.61 11.23 -11.36
C GLN A 204 -15.19 11.81 -11.42
N ALA A 205 -15.00 12.86 -12.22
CA ALA A 205 -13.73 13.54 -12.36
C ALA A 205 -13.45 14.37 -11.11
N LYS A 206 -12.17 14.51 -10.77
CA LYS A 206 -11.75 15.42 -9.69
C LYS A 206 -12.03 16.86 -10.10
N ASP A 207 -12.27 17.73 -9.12
CA ASP A 207 -12.58 19.16 -9.30
C ASP A 207 -11.64 19.86 -10.32
N ALA A 208 -10.33 19.60 -10.23
CA ALA A 208 -9.34 20.16 -11.14
C ALA A 208 -9.52 19.72 -12.62
N VAL A 209 -10.02 18.51 -12.84
CA VAL A 209 -10.29 17.97 -14.18
C VAL A 209 -11.62 18.55 -14.69
N ALA A 210 -12.66 18.58 -13.86
CA ALA A 210 -13.94 19.20 -14.18
C ALA A 210 -13.78 20.67 -14.60
N ALA A 211 -13.03 21.43 -13.81
CA ALA A 211 -12.70 22.82 -14.09
C ALA A 211 -11.96 23.02 -15.42
N LYS A 212 -11.06 22.09 -15.79
CA LYS A 212 -10.29 22.15 -17.04
C LYS A 212 -11.20 22.00 -18.26
N PHE A 213 -12.10 21.02 -18.24
CA PHE A 213 -13.02 20.76 -19.36
C PHE A 213 -14.14 21.80 -19.44
N LEU A 214 -14.66 22.27 -18.30
CA LEU A 214 -15.64 23.36 -18.27
C LEU A 214 -15.06 24.68 -18.78
N LYS A 215 -13.80 25.02 -18.45
CA LYS A 215 -13.14 26.22 -19.00
C LYS A 215 -12.91 26.10 -20.50
N ALA A 216 -12.52 24.93 -20.99
CA ALA A 216 -12.32 24.68 -22.43
C ALA A 216 -13.63 24.80 -23.23
N SER A 217 -14.77 24.47 -22.61
CA SER A 217 -16.10 24.46 -23.24
C SER A 217 -16.95 25.67 -22.86
N ARG A 218 -16.30 26.80 -22.49
CA ARG A 218 -16.97 28.07 -22.13
C ARG A 218 -18.07 27.92 -21.06
N TRP A 219 -17.88 27.01 -20.12
CA TRP A 219 -18.81 26.67 -19.05
C TRP A 219 -20.13 26.02 -19.52
N ASN A 220 -20.17 25.46 -20.73
CA ASN A 220 -21.22 24.55 -21.16
C ASN A 220 -20.95 23.15 -20.59
N VAL A 221 -21.87 22.65 -19.76
CA VAL A 221 -21.71 21.36 -19.06
C VAL A 221 -21.81 20.18 -20.03
N GLU A 222 -22.72 20.22 -20.99
CA GLU A 222 -22.94 19.12 -21.95
C GLU A 222 -21.73 18.98 -22.88
N GLU A 223 -21.28 20.09 -23.47
CA GLU A 223 -20.12 20.11 -24.36
C GLU A 223 -18.82 19.72 -23.62
N ALA A 224 -18.68 20.11 -22.35
CA ALA A 224 -17.55 19.73 -21.53
C ALA A 224 -17.54 18.23 -21.22
N ILE A 225 -18.71 17.65 -20.92
CA ILE A 225 -18.87 16.22 -20.65
C ILE A 225 -18.52 15.41 -21.91
N ASP A 226 -19.01 15.83 -23.08
CA ASP A 226 -18.70 15.18 -24.34
C ASP A 226 -17.20 15.27 -24.66
N ALA A 227 -16.58 16.44 -24.50
CA ALA A 227 -15.14 16.63 -24.69
C ALA A 227 -14.30 15.81 -23.69
N PHE A 228 -14.79 15.60 -22.47
CA PHE A 228 -14.14 14.77 -21.46
C PHE A 228 -14.13 13.29 -21.85
N PHE A 229 -15.26 12.78 -22.36
CA PHE A 229 -15.36 11.40 -22.83
C PHE A 229 -14.60 11.14 -24.14
N GLN A 230 -14.31 12.17 -24.92
CA GLN A 230 -13.53 12.06 -26.17
C GLN A 230 -12.01 12.24 -25.99
N SER A 231 -11.53 12.65 -24.80
CA SER A 231 -10.10 12.96 -24.57
C SER A 231 -9.26 11.74 -24.13
N PRO A 232 -8.04 11.54 -24.67
CA PRO A 232 -7.11 10.47 -24.23
C PRO A 232 -6.61 10.62 -22.78
N GLN A 233 -6.66 11.83 -22.22
CA GLN A 233 -6.36 12.11 -20.80
C GLN A 233 -7.56 11.82 -19.88
N GLY A 234 -8.70 11.44 -20.45
CA GLY A 234 -9.87 10.98 -19.75
C GLY A 234 -9.67 9.59 -19.17
N ALA A 235 -8.98 9.50 -18.02
CA ALA A 235 -9.14 8.34 -17.13
C ALA A 235 -10.62 8.13 -16.71
N GLY A 236 -11.52 9.06 -17.04
CA GLY A 236 -12.97 8.90 -16.92
C GLY A 236 -13.65 8.13 -18.07
N GLY A 237 -13.06 8.02 -19.25
CA GLY A 237 -13.60 7.19 -20.34
C GLY A 237 -13.57 5.70 -19.95
N ALA A 238 -12.37 5.18 -19.65
CA ALA A 238 -12.19 3.82 -19.16
C ALA A 238 -12.95 3.56 -17.85
N THR A 239 -12.93 4.51 -16.89
CA THR A 239 -13.69 4.35 -15.64
C THR A 239 -15.20 4.31 -15.87
N SER A 240 -15.72 5.08 -16.83
CA SER A 240 -17.15 5.03 -17.18
C SER A 240 -17.51 3.72 -17.89
N SER A 241 -16.64 3.21 -18.77
CA SER A 241 -16.84 1.93 -19.45
C SER A 241 -16.82 0.76 -18.45
N ILE A 242 -15.83 0.71 -17.55
CA ILE A 242 -15.75 -0.35 -16.54
C ILE A 242 -16.91 -0.25 -15.54
N ASN A 243 -17.36 0.95 -15.17
CA ASN A 243 -18.56 1.12 -14.35
C ASN A 243 -19.82 0.58 -15.04
N LYS A 244 -20.02 0.91 -16.33
CA LYS A 244 -21.14 0.36 -17.11
C LYS A 244 -21.09 -1.16 -17.20
N ILE A 245 -19.90 -1.74 -17.35
CA ILE A 245 -19.71 -3.19 -17.32
C ILE A 245 -20.13 -3.72 -15.93
N PHE A 246 -19.60 -3.18 -14.84
CA PHE A 246 -19.96 -3.58 -13.48
C PHE A 246 -21.47 -3.51 -13.23
N ASP A 247 -22.11 -2.43 -13.66
CA ASP A 247 -23.54 -2.21 -13.45
C ASP A 247 -24.44 -3.25 -14.10
N ASN A 248 -23.98 -3.88 -15.20
CA ASN A 248 -24.70 -4.94 -15.92
C ASN A 248 -24.71 -6.30 -15.22
N TYR A 249 -23.87 -6.47 -14.19
CA TYR A 249 -23.70 -7.73 -13.46
C TYR A 249 -24.11 -7.64 -11.99
N ARG A 250 -24.74 -6.55 -11.54
CA ARG A 250 -25.24 -6.46 -10.16
C ARG A 250 -26.52 -7.27 -9.99
N ASP A 251 -26.58 -8.07 -8.92
CA ASP A 251 -27.75 -8.91 -8.62
C ASP A 251 -28.92 -8.10 -8.04
N SER A 252 -28.61 -7.29 -7.02
CA SER A 252 -29.60 -6.46 -6.32
C SER A 252 -29.10 -5.01 -6.22
N PRO A 253 -29.20 -4.21 -7.30
CA PRO A 253 -28.70 -2.83 -7.31
C PRO A 253 -29.29 -1.92 -6.22
N ASP A 254 -30.51 -2.21 -5.75
CA ASP A 254 -31.19 -1.42 -4.72
C ASP A 254 -30.67 -1.72 -3.30
N ASP A 255 -30.37 -2.99 -3.01
CA ASP A 255 -29.90 -3.43 -1.68
C ASP A 255 -28.36 -3.45 -1.57
N ASN A 256 -27.68 -3.75 -2.68
CA ASN A 256 -26.22 -3.84 -2.76
C ASN A 256 -25.70 -3.11 -4.02
N PRO A 257 -25.76 -1.78 -4.05
CA PRO A 257 -25.43 -0.98 -5.24
C PRO A 257 -23.97 -1.12 -5.68
N ASP A 258 -23.07 -1.53 -4.79
CA ASP A 258 -21.63 -1.63 -4.98
C ASP A 258 -21.10 -3.07 -4.93
N GLY A 259 -21.99 -4.05 -5.05
CA GLY A 259 -21.63 -5.47 -5.07
C GLY A 259 -22.21 -6.21 -6.27
N ILE A 260 -21.40 -7.11 -6.80
CA ILE A 260 -21.82 -8.23 -7.63
C ILE A 260 -21.79 -9.45 -6.70
N GLY A 261 -22.91 -10.13 -6.52
CA GLY A 261 -22.96 -11.41 -5.81
C GLY A 261 -22.83 -12.58 -6.79
N ILE A 262 -23.29 -13.75 -6.37
CA ILE A 262 -22.96 -15.03 -7.02
C ILE A 262 -23.49 -15.10 -8.45
N GLU A 263 -24.75 -14.73 -8.68
CA GLU A 263 -25.38 -14.86 -10.01
C GLU A 263 -24.69 -13.97 -11.05
N GLY A 264 -24.44 -12.72 -10.66
CA GLY A 264 -23.75 -11.73 -11.46
C GLY A 264 -22.28 -12.07 -11.67
N ALA A 265 -21.60 -12.61 -10.66
CA ALA A 265 -20.22 -13.07 -10.79
C ALA A 265 -20.11 -14.24 -11.76
N MET A 266 -21.04 -15.21 -11.70
CA MET A 266 -21.11 -16.33 -12.65
C MET A 266 -21.34 -15.84 -14.08
N LYS A 267 -22.28 -14.91 -14.27
CA LYS A 267 -22.57 -14.31 -15.57
C LYS A 267 -21.36 -13.55 -16.12
N PHE A 268 -20.74 -12.72 -15.28
CA PHE A 268 -19.54 -11.95 -15.66
C PHE A 268 -18.39 -12.87 -16.08
N LEU A 269 -18.06 -13.87 -15.27
CA LEU A 269 -17.01 -14.84 -15.56
C LEU A 269 -17.31 -15.59 -16.86
N GLY A 270 -18.57 -16.00 -17.07
CA GLY A 270 -19.01 -16.61 -18.33
C GLY A 270 -18.82 -15.70 -19.55
N ASP A 271 -19.19 -14.42 -19.45
CA ASP A 271 -19.05 -13.44 -20.53
C ASP A 271 -17.58 -13.14 -20.87
N ILE A 272 -16.68 -13.20 -19.89
CA ILE A 272 -15.22 -13.12 -20.12
C ILE A 272 -14.59 -14.48 -20.46
N GLN A 273 -15.43 -15.50 -20.72
CA GLN A 273 -15.05 -16.87 -21.08
C GLN A 273 -14.22 -17.59 -20.03
N VAL A 274 -14.37 -17.25 -18.75
CA VAL A 274 -13.71 -17.89 -17.60
C VAL A 274 -14.63 -18.93 -16.97
N GLN A 275 -14.14 -20.16 -16.91
CA GLN A 275 -14.83 -21.26 -16.23
C GLN A 275 -14.65 -21.15 -14.72
N LEU A 276 -15.63 -21.62 -13.93
CA LEU A 276 -15.54 -21.57 -12.47
C LEU A 276 -14.54 -22.58 -11.91
N ASP A 277 -14.23 -23.63 -12.70
CA ASP A 277 -13.36 -24.74 -12.35
C ASP A 277 -11.99 -24.67 -13.06
N GLU A 278 -11.49 -23.45 -13.33
CA GLU A 278 -10.12 -23.22 -13.80
C GLU A 278 -9.36 -22.24 -12.89
N VAL A 279 -8.03 -22.35 -12.86
CA VAL A 279 -7.16 -21.48 -12.04
C VAL A 279 -7.27 -20.00 -12.46
N THR A 280 -7.60 -19.74 -13.73
CA THR A 280 -7.84 -18.38 -14.24
C THR A 280 -8.93 -17.64 -13.48
N CYS A 281 -9.97 -18.34 -13.02
CA CYS A 281 -11.03 -17.79 -12.16
C CYS A 281 -10.43 -17.16 -10.89
N LEU A 282 -9.52 -17.88 -10.25
CA LEU A 282 -8.81 -17.41 -9.05
C LEU A 282 -7.84 -16.26 -9.38
N GLY A 283 -7.24 -16.29 -10.58
CA GLY A 283 -6.43 -15.18 -11.09
C GLY A 283 -7.22 -13.88 -11.25
N VAL A 284 -8.44 -13.96 -11.80
CA VAL A 284 -9.36 -12.83 -11.89
C VAL A 284 -9.79 -12.38 -10.49
N ALA A 285 -10.15 -13.31 -9.59
CA ALA A 285 -10.50 -12.99 -8.22
C ALA A 285 -9.37 -12.27 -7.46
N GLU A 286 -8.11 -12.66 -7.67
CA GLU A 286 -6.92 -12.00 -7.11
C GLU A 286 -6.73 -10.58 -7.67
N LEU A 287 -6.92 -10.41 -8.99
CA LEU A 287 -6.82 -9.13 -9.66
C LEU A 287 -7.86 -8.13 -9.12
N LEU A 288 -9.11 -8.59 -8.97
CA LEU A 288 -10.24 -7.77 -8.55
C LEU A 288 -10.37 -7.66 -7.02
N LYS A 289 -9.47 -8.29 -6.26
CA LYS A 289 -9.48 -8.30 -4.79
C LYS A 289 -10.83 -8.75 -4.21
N SER A 290 -11.34 -9.86 -4.77
CA SER A 290 -12.58 -10.52 -4.35
C SER A 290 -12.58 -10.80 -2.83
N PRO A 291 -13.56 -10.31 -2.05
CA PRO A 291 -13.59 -10.50 -0.60
C PRO A 291 -13.93 -11.94 -0.19
N SER A 292 -14.74 -12.61 -0.99
CA SER A 292 -15.19 -14.00 -0.83
C SER A 292 -15.39 -14.61 -2.23
N MET A 293 -15.53 -15.93 -2.29
CA MET A 293 -15.81 -16.64 -3.53
C MET A 293 -17.16 -16.22 -4.11
N GLY A 294 -17.19 -15.83 -5.37
CA GLY A 294 -18.42 -15.45 -6.07
C GLY A 294 -18.95 -14.06 -5.74
N GLU A 295 -18.14 -13.17 -5.16
CA GLU A 295 -18.53 -11.78 -4.90
C GLU A 295 -17.47 -10.79 -5.42
N PHE A 296 -17.89 -9.71 -6.07
CA PHE A 296 -17.00 -8.61 -6.44
C PHE A 296 -17.49 -7.29 -5.89
N THR A 297 -16.57 -6.50 -5.33
CA THR A 297 -16.86 -5.12 -4.93
C THR A 297 -16.61 -4.18 -6.12
N ARG A 298 -17.39 -3.10 -6.22
CA ARG A 298 -17.19 -2.07 -7.25
C ARG A 298 -15.78 -1.51 -7.25
N GLU A 299 -15.25 -1.22 -6.06
CA GLU A 299 -13.88 -0.70 -5.89
C GLU A 299 -12.85 -1.69 -6.45
N GLY A 300 -12.92 -2.95 -6.03
CA GLY A 300 -12.00 -4.01 -6.48
C GLY A 300 -12.08 -4.23 -7.99
N PHE A 301 -13.29 -4.30 -8.53
CA PHE A 301 -13.56 -4.50 -9.95
C PHE A 301 -12.97 -3.36 -10.81
N LEU A 302 -13.26 -2.10 -10.45
CA LEU A 302 -12.75 -0.93 -11.16
C LEU A 302 -11.23 -0.82 -11.07
N ASN A 303 -10.67 -1.02 -9.87
CA ASN A 303 -9.24 -0.87 -9.66
C ASN A 303 -8.44 -1.97 -10.36
N GLY A 304 -8.90 -3.23 -10.31
CA GLY A 304 -8.25 -4.36 -10.95
C GLY A 304 -8.18 -4.20 -12.46
N TRP A 305 -9.33 -3.98 -13.12
CA TRP A 305 -9.37 -3.83 -14.57
C TRP A 305 -8.65 -2.57 -15.08
N ARG A 306 -8.73 -1.46 -14.33
CA ARG A 306 -7.95 -0.25 -14.64
C ARG A 306 -6.44 -0.50 -14.52
N ALA A 307 -5.99 -1.25 -13.53
CA ALA A 307 -4.56 -1.53 -13.31
C ALA A 307 -3.93 -2.31 -14.48
N VAL A 308 -4.72 -3.11 -15.20
CA VAL A 308 -4.28 -3.87 -16.38
C VAL A 308 -4.74 -3.24 -17.71
N GLY A 309 -5.31 -2.03 -17.68
CA GLY A 309 -5.72 -1.30 -18.88
C GLY A 309 -6.88 -1.93 -19.66
N CYS A 310 -7.71 -2.75 -19.01
CA CYS A 310 -8.87 -3.39 -19.61
C CYS A 310 -10.14 -2.58 -19.32
N ASP A 311 -10.77 -2.04 -20.36
CA ASP A 311 -11.95 -1.19 -20.28
C ASP A 311 -13.14 -1.69 -21.13
N SER A 312 -13.02 -2.87 -21.73
CA SER A 312 -14.06 -3.57 -22.49
C SER A 312 -14.04 -5.06 -22.16
N VAL A 313 -15.17 -5.74 -22.38
CA VAL A 313 -15.28 -7.19 -22.18
C VAL A 313 -14.27 -7.94 -23.05
N ASP A 314 -14.08 -7.54 -24.32
CA ASP A 314 -13.09 -8.15 -25.22
C ASP A 314 -11.65 -8.08 -24.66
N LYS A 315 -11.28 -6.94 -24.04
CA LYS A 315 -9.98 -6.81 -23.37
C LYS A 315 -9.88 -7.69 -22.13
N MET A 316 -10.98 -7.85 -21.39
CA MET A 316 -11.04 -8.74 -20.22
C MET A 316 -10.90 -10.22 -20.65
N ILE A 317 -11.53 -10.62 -21.76
CA ILE A 317 -11.36 -11.96 -22.37
C ILE A 317 -9.89 -12.18 -22.74
N ALA A 318 -9.30 -11.25 -23.49
CA ALA A 318 -7.88 -11.34 -23.87
C ALA A 318 -6.94 -11.38 -22.65
N HIS A 319 -7.30 -10.68 -21.57
CA HIS A 319 -6.55 -10.74 -20.32
C HIS A 319 -6.70 -12.10 -19.62
N ALA A 320 -7.90 -12.68 -19.60
CA ALA A 320 -8.13 -14.03 -19.06
C ALA A 320 -7.32 -15.08 -19.84
N ASP A 321 -7.29 -15.00 -21.18
CA ASP A 321 -6.42 -15.85 -22.01
C ASP A 321 -4.92 -15.66 -21.70
N ASN A 322 -4.51 -14.41 -21.47
CA ASN A 322 -3.15 -14.12 -21.04
C ASN A 322 -2.83 -14.77 -19.68
N LEU A 323 -3.76 -14.70 -18.71
CA LEU A 323 -3.62 -15.35 -17.41
C LEU A 323 -3.49 -16.88 -17.55
N ARG A 324 -4.32 -17.54 -18.37
CA ARG A 324 -4.23 -18.99 -18.65
C ARG A 324 -2.84 -19.41 -19.08
N SER A 325 -2.24 -18.67 -20.01
CA SER A 325 -0.90 -18.99 -20.53
C SER A 325 0.23 -18.72 -19.52
N ARG A 326 0.05 -17.71 -18.66
CA ARG A 326 1.11 -17.22 -17.76
C ARG A 326 1.11 -17.88 -16.40
N ILE A 327 -0.03 -18.25 -15.85
CA ILE A 327 -0.10 -18.83 -14.49
C ILE A 327 0.77 -20.08 -14.37
N PRO A 328 0.72 -21.06 -15.29
CA PRO A 328 1.56 -22.26 -15.20
C PRO A 328 3.06 -21.96 -15.38
N THR A 329 3.39 -20.92 -16.15
CA THR A 329 4.76 -20.64 -16.61
C THR A 329 5.47 -19.55 -15.80
N GLN A 330 4.75 -18.78 -14.97
CA GLN A 330 5.30 -17.69 -14.15
C GLN A 330 5.15 -18.00 -12.65
N PRO A 331 6.21 -18.51 -11.99
CA PRO A 331 6.16 -18.91 -10.57
C PRO A 331 5.65 -17.83 -9.61
N ASP A 332 6.02 -16.56 -9.83
CA ASP A 332 5.59 -15.46 -8.95
C ASP A 332 4.12 -15.10 -9.14
N LEU A 333 3.59 -15.26 -10.36
CA LEU A 333 2.15 -15.09 -10.63
C LEU A 333 1.37 -16.25 -9.99
N PHE A 334 1.79 -17.49 -10.23
CA PHE A 334 1.20 -18.67 -9.61
C PHE A 334 1.14 -18.52 -8.09
N ARG A 335 2.27 -18.17 -7.45
CA ARG A 335 2.37 -18.02 -6.00
C ARG A 335 1.43 -16.95 -5.47
N ARG A 336 1.31 -15.80 -6.14
CA ARG A 336 0.38 -14.75 -5.73
C ARG A 336 -1.07 -15.23 -5.76
N VAL A 337 -1.48 -15.87 -6.86
CA VAL A 337 -2.85 -16.40 -7.03
C VAL A 337 -3.12 -17.49 -5.99
N TYR A 338 -2.22 -18.47 -5.88
CA TYR A 338 -2.31 -19.59 -4.93
C TYR A 338 -2.42 -19.10 -3.46
N ARG A 339 -1.62 -18.11 -3.06
CA ARG A 339 -1.70 -17.52 -1.71
C ARG A 339 -2.99 -16.74 -1.48
N TYR A 340 -3.54 -16.11 -2.51
CA TYR A 340 -4.81 -15.38 -2.43
C TYR A 340 -6.02 -16.31 -2.29
N THR A 341 -5.95 -17.53 -2.82
CA THR A 341 -7.03 -18.51 -2.71
C THR A 341 -7.33 -18.93 -1.28
N PHE A 342 -6.31 -19.01 -0.40
CA PHE A 342 -6.52 -19.39 1.00
C PHE A 342 -7.54 -18.50 1.73
N PRO A 343 -7.37 -17.15 1.79
CA PRO A 343 -8.37 -16.29 2.40
C PRO A 343 -9.69 -16.25 1.64
N LEU A 344 -9.69 -16.49 0.32
CA LEU A 344 -10.91 -16.48 -0.51
C LEU A 344 -11.83 -17.67 -0.21
N CYS A 345 -11.26 -18.86 -0.02
CA CYS A 345 -11.98 -20.11 0.23
C CYS A 345 -12.28 -20.35 1.72
N ARG A 346 -11.66 -19.59 2.63
CA ARG A 346 -11.86 -19.74 4.07
C ARG A 346 -13.10 -18.98 4.53
N MET A 347 -14.02 -19.67 5.21
CA MET A 347 -15.20 -19.05 5.82
C MET A 347 -14.83 -17.89 6.77
N GLN A 348 -15.68 -16.87 6.82
CA GLN A 348 -15.47 -15.71 7.68
C GLN A 348 -15.36 -16.13 9.16
N GLY A 349 -14.35 -15.62 9.87
CA GLY A 349 -14.11 -15.93 11.28
C GLY A 349 -13.29 -17.21 11.55
N GLN A 350 -13.12 -18.12 10.58
CA GLN A 350 -12.26 -19.30 10.75
C GLN A 350 -10.79 -18.95 10.55
N ARG A 351 -9.84 -19.72 11.10
CA ARG A 351 -8.39 -19.52 10.85
C ARG A 351 -7.80 -20.52 9.84
N ASN A 352 -8.48 -21.64 9.65
CA ASN A 352 -8.03 -22.77 8.84
C ASN A 352 -9.04 -23.03 7.71
N LEU A 353 -8.57 -23.63 6.63
CA LEU A 353 -9.36 -24.13 5.52
C LEU A 353 -9.76 -25.58 5.79
N GLN A 354 -11.00 -25.95 5.48
CA GLN A 354 -11.45 -27.34 5.56
C GLN A 354 -10.69 -28.21 4.54
N PHE A 355 -10.44 -29.47 4.88
CA PHE A 355 -9.65 -30.36 4.04
C PHE A 355 -10.28 -30.55 2.66
N GLU A 356 -11.59 -30.75 2.60
CA GLU A 356 -12.33 -30.98 1.36
C GLU A 356 -12.14 -29.80 0.39
N ILE A 357 -12.21 -28.57 0.91
CA ILE A 357 -11.98 -27.37 0.10
C ILE A 357 -10.51 -27.28 -0.32
N ALA A 358 -9.57 -27.52 0.60
CA ALA A 358 -8.14 -27.49 0.29
C ALA A 358 -7.76 -28.52 -0.78
N ALA A 359 -8.30 -29.73 -0.70
CA ALA A 359 -8.07 -30.82 -1.66
C ALA A 359 -8.57 -30.45 -3.06
N GLU A 360 -9.78 -29.92 -3.19
CA GLU A 360 -10.30 -29.47 -4.49
C GLU A 360 -9.48 -28.32 -5.08
N GLN A 361 -9.02 -27.38 -4.24
CA GLN A 361 -8.15 -26.31 -4.70
C GLN A 361 -6.75 -26.83 -5.11
N TRP A 362 -6.19 -27.81 -4.40
CA TRP A 362 -4.93 -28.45 -4.80
C TRP A 362 -5.07 -29.17 -6.14
N LYS A 363 -6.15 -29.93 -6.35
CA LYS A 363 -6.42 -30.56 -7.66
C LYS A 363 -6.48 -29.52 -8.77
N LEU A 364 -7.14 -28.39 -8.52
CA LEU A 364 -7.24 -27.29 -9.48
C LEU A 364 -5.86 -26.69 -9.82
N PHE A 365 -5.05 -26.39 -8.80
CA PHE A 365 -3.74 -25.75 -8.97
C PHE A 365 -2.65 -26.69 -9.47
N PHE A 366 -2.79 -28.00 -9.22
CA PHE A 366 -1.75 -28.99 -9.45
C PHE A 366 -2.07 -29.98 -10.59
N THR A 367 -3.06 -29.65 -11.43
CA THR A 367 -3.40 -30.39 -12.65
C THR A 367 -3.41 -29.45 -13.87
N PRO A 368 -2.77 -29.81 -15.00
CA PRO A 368 -2.66 -28.91 -16.17
C PRO A 368 -3.98 -28.60 -16.89
N ASP A 369 -4.92 -29.55 -16.90
CA ASP A 369 -6.20 -29.44 -17.62
C ASP A 369 -7.04 -28.23 -17.18
N LYS A 370 -6.85 -27.79 -15.93
CA LYS A 370 -7.53 -26.63 -15.34
C LYS A 370 -6.66 -25.37 -15.25
N GLY A 371 -5.51 -25.34 -15.94
CA GLY A 371 -4.58 -24.20 -15.92
C GLY A 371 -3.64 -24.19 -14.71
N GLY A 372 -3.49 -25.33 -14.04
CA GLY A 372 -2.52 -25.55 -12.98
C GLY A 372 -1.14 -25.98 -13.48
N VAL A 373 -0.28 -26.40 -12.55
CA VAL A 373 1.05 -26.96 -12.80
C VAL A 373 1.02 -28.44 -12.46
N GLN A 374 1.45 -29.32 -13.37
CA GLN A 374 1.50 -30.75 -13.07
C GLN A 374 2.36 -31.02 -11.84
N TRP A 375 1.77 -31.60 -10.79
CA TRP A 375 2.52 -32.09 -9.63
C TRP A 375 2.60 -33.61 -9.66
N GLU A 376 3.40 -34.08 -10.60
CA GLU A 376 3.67 -35.48 -10.88
C GLU A 376 5.00 -35.55 -11.63
N THR A 377 5.69 -36.68 -11.49
CA THR A 377 6.86 -37.05 -12.27
C THR A 377 6.68 -38.44 -12.86
N GLU A 378 7.61 -38.90 -13.71
CA GLU A 378 7.55 -40.24 -14.30
C GLU A 378 7.41 -41.36 -13.26
N THR A 379 7.93 -41.15 -12.05
CA THR A 379 7.99 -42.16 -10.99
C THR A 379 7.06 -41.88 -9.82
N THR A 380 6.43 -40.70 -9.73
CA THR A 380 5.67 -40.33 -8.53
C THR A 380 4.47 -39.42 -8.81
N PRO A 381 3.24 -39.88 -8.52
CA PRO A 381 2.03 -39.07 -8.60
C PRO A 381 1.85 -38.24 -7.32
N TRP A 382 2.64 -37.18 -7.19
CA TRP A 382 2.77 -36.41 -5.95
C TRP A 382 1.46 -35.85 -5.42
N LEU A 383 0.61 -35.31 -6.31
CA LEU A 383 -0.70 -34.78 -5.91
C LEU A 383 -1.60 -35.87 -5.30
N ASP A 384 -1.70 -37.02 -5.95
CA ASP A 384 -2.55 -38.13 -5.49
C ASP A 384 -2.06 -38.64 -4.13
N TRP A 385 -0.74 -38.81 -4.00
CA TRP A 385 -0.09 -39.21 -2.77
C TRP A 385 -0.29 -38.20 -1.64
N TRP A 386 -0.21 -36.90 -1.94
CA TRP A 386 -0.47 -35.85 -0.95
C TRP A 386 -1.91 -35.88 -0.45
N ILE A 387 -2.88 -36.06 -1.34
CA ILE A 387 -4.29 -36.16 -0.98
C ILE A 387 -4.53 -37.41 -0.14
N GLU A 388 -4.07 -38.58 -0.59
CA GLU A 388 -4.18 -39.85 0.13
C GLU A 388 -3.60 -39.76 1.56
N PHE A 389 -2.39 -39.23 1.69
CA PHE A 389 -1.76 -39.01 2.99
C PHE A 389 -2.60 -38.11 3.91
N MET A 390 -3.16 -37.02 3.39
CA MET A 390 -3.99 -36.11 4.17
C MET A 390 -5.31 -36.77 4.60
N GLU A 391 -5.87 -37.68 3.79
CA GLU A 391 -7.03 -38.49 4.15
C GLU A 391 -6.71 -39.48 5.27
N GLU A 392 -5.61 -40.22 5.16
CA GLU A 392 -5.14 -41.16 6.19
C GLU A 392 -4.86 -40.47 7.53
N ARG A 393 -4.35 -39.23 7.48
CA ARG A 393 -4.10 -38.41 8.68
C ARG A 393 -5.38 -37.84 9.31
N GLY A 394 -6.55 -38.22 8.81
CA GLY A 394 -7.86 -37.87 9.35
C GLY A 394 -8.40 -36.53 8.86
N LYS A 395 -8.08 -36.09 7.64
CA LYS A 395 -8.68 -34.92 6.98
C LYS A 395 -8.58 -33.63 7.81
N LYS A 396 -7.44 -33.45 8.50
CA LYS A 396 -7.24 -32.31 9.40
C LYS A 396 -7.31 -30.98 8.62
N PRO A 397 -7.93 -29.92 9.19
CA PRO A 397 -7.96 -28.60 8.58
C PRO A 397 -6.57 -28.05 8.26
N VAL A 398 -6.47 -27.32 7.15
CA VAL A 398 -5.22 -26.75 6.62
C VAL A 398 -5.07 -25.32 7.13
N ASN A 399 -4.00 -25.04 7.86
CA ASN A 399 -3.67 -23.66 8.26
C ASN A 399 -2.95 -22.92 7.14
N LYS A 400 -2.81 -21.60 7.27
CA LYS A 400 -2.18 -20.74 6.25
C LYS A 400 -0.74 -21.15 5.93
N ASP A 401 0.04 -21.47 6.95
CA ASP A 401 1.45 -21.83 6.78
C ASP A 401 1.59 -23.12 5.97
N LEU A 402 0.88 -24.19 6.35
CA LEU A 402 0.84 -25.44 5.60
C LEU A 402 0.42 -25.21 4.14
N TRP A 403 -0.66 -24.44 3.92
CA TRP A 403 -1.11 -24.10 2.56
C TRP A 403 0.02 -23.48 1.74
N GLU A 404 0.67 -22.44 2.25
CA GLU A 404 1.75 -21.74 1.55
C GLU A 404 2.98 -22.62 1.30
N GLN A 405 3.33 -23.50 2.26
CA GLN A 405 4.48 -24.38 2.14
C GLN A 405 4.26 -25.55 1.18
N VAL A 406 3.02 -25.99 0.93
CA VAL A 406 2.72 -27.02 -0.08
C VAL A 406 3.16 -26.56 -1.49
N GLU A 407 3.02 -25.28 -1.84
CA GLU A 407 3.51 -24.77 -3.14
C GLU A 407 5.02 -24.82 -3.25
N VAL A 408 5.73 -24.51 -2.16
CA VAL A 408 7.20 -24.58 -2.12
C VAL A 408 7.66 -26.03 -2.20
N PHE A 409 7.01 -26.90 -1.43
CA PHE A 409 7.28 -28.34 -1.40
C PHE A 409 7.02 -28.98 -2.77
N MET A 410 5.91 -28.62 -3.43
CA MET A 410 5.62 -29.04 -4.80
C MET A 410 6.78 -28.74 -5.74
N ARG A 411 7.31 -27.50 -5.76
CA ARG A 411 8.44 -27.17 -6.63
C ARG A 411 9.69 -27.96 -6.29
N LYS A 412 10.01 -28.07 -5.00
CA LYS A 412 11.22 -28.80 -4.58
C LYS A 412 11.16 -30.30 -4.91
N THR A 413 9.98 -30.91 -4.83
CA THR A 413 9.79 -32.32 -5.23
C THR A 413 9.91 -32.55 -6.73
N LEU A 414 9.54 -31.56 -7.56
CA LEU A 414 9.78 -31.60 -9.00
C LEU A 414 11.27 -31.39 -9.36
N ASP A 415 12.01 -30.61 -8.57
CA ASP A 415 13.45 -30.41 -8.77
C ASP A 415 14.27 -31.63 -8.32
N ASP A 416 13.89 -32.24 -7.19
CA ASP A 416 14.54 -33.44 -6.64
C ASP A 416 13.54 -34.28 -5.82
N GLU A 417 13.19 -35.44 -6.40
CA GLU A 417 12.29 -36.41 -5.81
C GLU A 417 12.88 -37.20 -4.63
N ARG A 418 14.20 -37.17 -4.42
CA ARG A 418 14.88 -37.93 -3.37
C ARG A 418 14.96 -37.16 -2.06
N PHE A 419 14.38 -35.97 -2.00
CA PHE A 419 14.35 -35.11 -0.82
C PHE A 419 15.75 -34.69 -0.31
N GLY A 420 16.75 -34.55 -1.20
CA GLY A 420 18.10 -34.09 -0.82
C GLY A 420 18.14 -32.67 -0.23
N TRP A 421 17.08 -31.90 -0.45
CA TRP A 421 16.85 -30.56 0.10
C TRP A 421 16.10 -30.55 1.45
N TRP A 422 15.64 -31.70 1.93
CA TRP A 422 14.86 -31.82 3.16
C TRP A 422 15.74 -32.29 4.34
N SER A 423 15.38 -31.84 5.53
CA SER A 423 15.94 -32.30 6.81
C SER A 423 14.85 -32.23 7.86
N ALA A 424 14.81 -33.22 8.77
CA ALA A 424 13.88 -33.27 9.89
C ALA A 424 14.04 -32.10 10.87
N ASP A 425 15.22 -31.47 10.91
CA ASP A 425 15.47 -30.25 11.69
C ASP A 425 15.09 -28.95 10.94
N GLY A 426 14.54 -29.10 9.73
CA GLY A 426 14.08 -27.98 8.90
C GLY A 426 12.83 -27.29 9.45
N ALA A 427 12.60 -26.06 9.02
CA ALA A 427 11.42 -25.28 9.42
C ALA A 427 10.18 -25.59 8.55
N TRP A 428 9.96 -26.87 8.24
CA TRP A 428 8.75 -27.29 7.52
C TRP A 428 7.58 -27.47 8.49
N PRO A 429 6.32 -27.30 8.03
CA PRO A 429 5.17 -27.78 8.76
C PRO A 429 5.29 -29.28 8.99
N GLY A 430 5.03 -29.75 10.21
CA GLY A 430 5.14 -31.18 10.54
C GLY A 430 4.32 -32.11 9.63
N ALA A 431 3.23 -31.61 9.06
CA ALA A 431 2.45 -32.32 8.03
C ALA A 431 3.27 -32.68 6.77
N LEU A 432 4.20 -31.82 6.35
CA LEU A 432 5.09 -32.08 5.22
C LEU A 432 6.26 -32.98 5.63
N ASP A 433 6.76 -32.86 6.87
CA ASP A 433 7.78 -33.80 7.39
C ASP A 433 7.22 -35.23 7.48
N ASP A 434 6.02 -35.38 8.04
CA ASP A 434 5.29 -36.65 8.09
C ASP A 434 5.04 -37.23 6.68
N PHE A 435 4.77 -36.36 5.70
CA PHE A 435 4.56 -36.78 4.31
C PHE A 435 5.83 -37.31 3.67
N VAL A 436 7.00 -36.71 3.92
CA VAL A 436 8.29 -37.24 3.44
C VAL A 436 8.52 -38.66 3.95
N VAL A 437 8.27 -38.90 5.24
CA VAL A 437 8.41 -40.23 5.86
C VAL A 437 7.40 -41.21 5.25
N TRP A 438 6.16 -40.78 5.05
CA TRP A 438 5.12 -41.59 4.40
C TRP A 438 5.51 -42.01 2.98
N VAL A 439 6.06 -41.09 2.19
CA VAL A 439 6.52 -41.36 0.82
C VAL A 439 7.70 -42.33 0.80
N GLN A 440 8.68 -42.15 1.69
CA GLN A 440 9.82 -43.07 1.81
C GLN A 440 9.36 -44.50 2.13
N LYS A 441 8.39 -44.65 3.04
CA LYS A 441 7.80 -45.95 3.35
C LYS A 441 7.08 -46.55 2.13
N LYS A 442 6.22 -45.76 1.47
CA LYS A 442 5.44 -46.21 0.30
C LYS A 442 6.33 -46.66 -0.87
N ARG A 443 7.47 -46.00 -1.08
CA ARG A 443 8.48 -46.43 -2.07
C ARG A 443 9.20 -47.72 -1.68
N GLY A 444 9.42 -47.96 -0.38
CA GLY A 444 9.97 -49.21 0.13
C GLY A 444 9.00 -50.39 -0.01
N ASP A 445 7.73 -50.16 0.30
CA ASP A 445 6.66 -51.18 0.21
C ASP A 445 6.41 -51.61 -1.25
N ASN A 446 6.63 -50.74 -2.23
CA ASN A 446 6.51 -51.07 -3.66
C ASN A 446 7.69 -51.89 -4.23
N MET A 447 8.84 -51.97 -3.55
CA MET A 447 9.98 -52.80 -3.99
C MET A 447 9.86 -54.27 -3.55
N GLU A 448 8.95 -54.60 -2.63
CA GLU A 448 8.74 -55.98 -2.14
C GLU A 448 7.64 -56.73 -2.93
N VAL A 449 7.01 -56.10 -3.93
CA VAL A 449 5.85 -56.64 -4.67
C VAL A 449 6.11 -56.85 -6.18
N GLU A 450 7.33 -56.56 -6.67
CA GLU A 450 7.85 -57.04 -7.97
C GLU A 450 8.81 -58.20 -7.77
#